data_AF-A0A7W1W4K0-F1
#
_entry.id   AF-A0A7W1W4K0-F1
#
_cell.length_a   1.000
_cell.length_b   1.000
_cell.length_c   1.000
_cell.angle_alpha   90.00
_cell.angle_beta   90.00
_cell.angle_gamma   90.00
#
_symmetry.space_group_name_H-M   'P 1'
#
loop_
_entity.id
_entity.type
_entity.pdbx_description
1 polymer ?
#
loop_
_entity_poly.entity_id
_entity_poly.type
_entity_poly.pdbx_seq_one_letter_code
_entity_poly.pdbx_strand_id
1 'polypeptide(L)' 'MEKDEIVRQLKIRLQEEQKHFENHLPERFSIAWHGYLTGIAEWKVIDRDSYDELIKLLPKISEPDPIETILLGREY' A
#
# COMPACT_ATOMS: atom_id res chain seq x y z
N MET A 1 -22.15 -0.25 8.21
CA MET A 1 -21.56 -0.16 6.87
C MET A 1 -21.15 -1.56 6.49
N GLU A 2 -21.59 -2.05 5.34
CA GLU A 2 -21.26 -3.41 4.90
C GLU A 2 -19.78 -3.47 4.50
N LYS A 3 -19.10 -4.56 4.82
CA LYS A 3 -17.65 -4.75 4.53
C LYS A 3 -17.33 -4.45 3.07
N ASP A 4 -18.19 -4.88 2.15
CA ASP A 4 -18.00 -4.71 0.71
C ASP A 4 -18.01 -3.23 0.31
N GLU A 5 -18.82 -2.41 0.99
CA GLU A 5 -18.82 -0.97 0.81
C GLU A 5 -17.52 -0.34 1.31
N ILE A 6 -16.96 -0.82 2.43
CA ILE A 6 -15.65 -0.35 2.92
C ILE A 6 -14.56 -0.65 1.90
N VAL A 7 -14.49 -1.90 1.42
CA VAL A 7 -13.49 -2.31 0.42
C VAL A 7 -13.63 -1.50 -0.86
N ARG A 8 -14.87 -1.27 -1.32
CA ARG A 8 -15.15 -0.44 -2.50
C ARG A 8 -14.64 0.99 -2.33
N GLN A 9 -14.90 1.62 -1.19
CA GLN A 9 -14.44 2.97 -0.90
C GLN A 9 -12.91 3.06 -0.81
N LEU A 10 -12.25 2.03 -0.25
CA LEU A 10 -10.79 1.96 -0.20
C LEU A 10 -10.17 1.84 -1.60
N LYS A 11 -10.75 1.01 -2.47
CA LYS A 11 -10.31 0.90 -3.88
C LYS A 11 -10.44 2.24 -4.60
N ILE A 12 -11.56 2.95 -4.42
CA ILE A 12 -11.77 4.27 -5.03
C ILE A 12 -10.71 5.26 -4.54
N ARG A 13 -10.49 5.36 -3.22
CA ARG A 13 -9.50 6.29 -2.66
C ARG A 13 -8.08 6.01 -3.15
N LEU A 14 -7.66 4.74 -3.18
CA LEU A 14 -6.35 4.36 -3.71
C LEU A 14 -6.19 4.77 -5.18
N GLN A 15 -7.23 4.55 -5.99
CA GLN A 15 -7.22 4.95 -7.40
C GLN A 15 -7.20 6.48 -7.58
N GLU A 16 -7.92 7.22 -6.73
CA GLU A 16 -7.91 8.69 -6.74
C GLU A 16 -6.55 9.25 -6.35
N GLU A 17 -5.90 8.69 -5.33
CA GLU A 17 -4.54 9.08 -4.95
C GLU A 17 -3.53 8.76 -6.05
N GLN A 18 -3.61 7.57 -6.65
CA GLN A 18 -2.77 7.25 -7.80
C GLN A 18 -2.95 8.25 -8.93
N LYS A 19 -4.19 8.61 -9.27
CA LYS A 19 -4.47 9.65 -10.28
C LYS A 19 -3.92 11.01 -9.87
N HIS A 20 -4.06 11.39 -8.60
CA HIS A 20 -3.54 12.65 -8.07
C HIS A 20 -2.03 12.75 -8.22
N PHE A 21 -1.30 11.65 -8.03
CA PHE A 21 0.14 11.57 -8.21
C PHE A 21 0.57 11.11 -9.61
N GLU A 22 -0.29 11.24 -10.63
CA GLU A 22 0.04 10.85 -12.02
C GLU A 22 0.56 9.40 -12.14
N ASN A 23 -0.02 8.49 -11.37
CA ASN A 23 0.35 7.09 -11.19
C ASN A 23 1.73 6.84 -10.53
N HIS A 24 2.33 7.88 -9.95
CA HIS A 24 3.60 7.81 -9.21
C HIS A 24 3.35 8.10 -7.73
N LEU A 25 2.62 7.22 -7.05
CA LEU A 25 2.35 7.38 -5.60
C LEU A 25 3.69 7.42 -4.85
N PRO A 26 4.02 8.52 -4.14
CA PRO A 26 5.28 8.62 -3.44
C PRO A 26 5.39 7.55 -2.35
N GLU A 27 6.60 7.04 -2.15
CA GLU A 27 6.87 5.91 -1.24
C GLU A 27 6.29 6.11 0.17
N ARG A 28 6.43 7.31 0.74
CA ARG A 28 5.85 7.66 2.05
C ARG A 28 4.34 7.44 2.13
N PHE A 29 3.61 7.68 1.04
CA PHE A 29 2.17 7.42 0.97
C PHE A 29 1.89 5.93 0.82
N SER A 30 2.72 5.21 0.05
CA SER A 30 2.65 3.75 -0.01
C SER A 30 2.82 3.12 1.37
N ILE A 31 3.85 3.53 2.14
CA ILE A 31 4.09 3.08 3.52
C ILE A 31 2.88 3.37 4.41
N ALA A 32 2.31 4.58 4.33
CA ALA A 32 1.13 4.95 5.12
C ALA A 32 -0.08 4.05 4.79
N TRP A 33 -0.32 3.77 3.51
CA TRP A 33 -1.37 2.85 3.08
C TRP A 33 -1.14 1.42 3.55
N HIS A 34 0.09 0.92 3.43
CA HIS A 34 0.46 -0.41 3.94
C HIS A 34 0.14 -0.53 5.44
N GLY A 35 0.52 0.48 6.25
CA GLY A 35 0.22 0.50 7.68
C GLY A 35 -1.27 0.57 7.97
N TYR A 36 -2.00 1.44 7.26
CA TYR A 36 -3.44 1.60 7.42
C TYR A 36 -4.21 0.32 7.07
N LEU A 37 -3.94 -0.28 5.91
CA LEU A 37 -4.58 -1.52 5.44
C LEU A 37 -4.31 -2.69 6.38
N THR A 38 -3.08 -2.78 6.90
CA THR A 38 -2.71 -3.82 7.87
C THR A 38 -3.49 -3.64 9.17
N GLY A 39 -3.58 -2.41 9.69
CA GLY A 39 -4.33 -2.11 10.91
C GLY A 39 -5.83 -2.47 10.81
N ILE A 40 -6.48 -2.11 9.69
CA ILE A 40 -7.90 -2.42 9.51
C ILE A 40 -8.15 -3.93 9.27
N ALA A 41 -7.19 -4.66 8.70
CA ALA A 41 -7.26 -6.11 8.56
C ALA A 41 -7.10 -6.82 9.92
N GLU A 42 -6.14 -6.40 10.74
CA GLU A 42 -5.94 -6.91 12.11
C GLU A 42 -7.17 -6.71 13.00
N TRP A 43 -7.88 -5.59 12.82
CA TRP A 43 -9.14 -5.31 13.51
C TRP A 43 -10.38 -5.95 12.87
N LYS A 44 -10.20 -6.80 11.86
CA LYS A 44 -11.27 -7.52 11.15
C LYS A 44 -12.33 -6.62 10.51
N VAL A 45 -11.95 -5.38 10.18
CA VAL A 45 -12.80 -4.45 9.41
C VAL A 45 -12.92 -4.92 7.96
N ILE A 46 -11.84 -5.49 7.44
CA ILE A 46 -11.78 -6.22 6.17
C ILE A 46 -11.24 -7.63 6.43
N ASP A 47 -11.49 -8.56 5.52
CA ASP A 47 -10.90 -9.90 5.58
C ASP A 47 -9.56 -9.97 4.85
N ARG A 48 -8.89 -11.10 5.00
CA ARG A 48 -7.58 -11.36 4.39
C ARG A 48 -7.62 -11.23 2.87
N ASP A 49 -8.64 -11.78 2.23
CA ASP A 49 -8.76 -11.76 0.77
C ASP A 49 -8.89 -10.31 0.27
N SER A 50 -9.70 -9.49 0.94
CA SER A 50 -9.83 -8.07 0.62
C SER A 50 -8.54 -7.29 0.85
N TYR A 51 -7.82 -7.60 1.93
CA TYR A 51 -6.50 -7.02 2.21
C TYR A 51 -5.49 -7.35 1.09
N ASP A 52 -5.40 -8.63 0.70
CA ASP A 52 -4.50 -9.10 -0.34
C ASP A 52 -4.81 -8.46 -1.71
N GLU A 53 -6.08 -8.18 -2.00
CA GLU A 53 -6.48 -7.42 -3.19
C GLU A 53 -6.06 -5.95 -3.13
N LEU A 54 -6.24 -5.29 -1.99
CA LEU A 54 -5.93 -3.87 -1.82
C LEU A 54 -4.41 -3.61 -1.85
N ILE A 55 -3.61 -4.46 -1.21
CA ILE A 55 -2.15 -4.37 -1.21
C ILE A 55 -1.57 -4.46 -2.62
N LYS A 56 -2.16 -5.26 -3.51
CA LYS A 56 -1.71 -5.39 -4.92
C LYS A 56 -1.87 -4.09 -5.71
N LEU A 57 -2.70 -3.17 -5.26
CA LEU A 57 -2.86 -1.85 -5.90
C LEU A 57 -1.72 -0.90 -5.51
N LEU A 58 -1.02 -1.15 -4.40
CA LEU A 58 0.05 -0.27 -3.96
C LEU A 58 1.33 -0.52 -4.75
N PRO A 59 2.10 0.53 -5.07
CA PRO A 59 3.44 0.34 -5.59
C PRO A 59 4.27 -0.41 -4.56
N LYS A 60 5.10 -1.34 -5.04
CA LYS A 60 6.10 -1.98 -4.19
C LYS A 60 6.91 -0.88 -3.51
N ILE A 61 6.98 -0.94 -2.19
CA ILE A 61 7.95 -0.15 -1.44
C ILE A 61 9.31 -0.70 -1.86
N SER A 62 10.03 0.10 -2.64
CA SER A 62 11.33 -0.26 -3.18
C SER A 62 12.34 -0.18 -2.06
N GLU A 63 12.74 -1.32 -1.53
CA GLU A 63 14.02 -1.41 -0.85
C GLU A 63 15.13 -1.70 -1.88
N PRO A 64 16.36 -1.28 -1.56
CA PRO A 64 17.03 -1.90 -0.44
C PRO A 64 17.02 -0.99 0.79
N ASP A 65 16.81 -1.59 1.96
CA ASP A 65 17.30 -1.09 3.24
C ASP A 65 18.60 -0.31 2.98
N PRO A 66 18.76 0.93 3.45
CA PRO A 66 20.03 1.63 3.34
C PRO A 66 21.22 0.75 3.76
N ILE A 67 21.03 -0.16 4.72
CA ILE A 67 21.99 -1.18 5.12
C ILE A 67 22.24 -2.19 3.99
N GLU A 68 21.21 -2.76 3.37
CA GLU A 68 21.35 -3.70 2.26
C GLU A 68 21.99 -3.03 1.03
N THR A 69 21.66 -1.76 0.74
CA THR A 69 22.31 -0.95 -0.29
C THR A 69 23.80 -0.69 0.01
N ILE A 70 24.15 -0.52 1.29
CA ILE A 70 25.54 -0.38 1.73
C ILE A 70 26.28 -1.72 1.65
N LEU A 71 25.63 -2.82 2.03
CA LEU A 71 26.21 -4.16 2.07
C LEU A 71 26.41 -4.77 0.67
N LEU A 72 25.52 -4.49 -0.27
CA LEU A 72 25.58 -5.04 -1.63
C LEU A 72 26.52 -4.28 -2.58
N GLY A 73 27.12 -3.18 -2.12
CA GLY A 73 28.06 -2.38 -2.91
C GLY A 73 27.34 -1.62 -4.02
N ARG A 74 27.38 -0.29 -3.94
CA ARG A 74 26.86 0.59 -5.00
C ARG A 74 27.68 0.41 -6.27
N GLU A 75 27.26 -0.47 -7.17
CA GLU A 75 27.74 -0.47 -8.55
C GLU A 75 26.85 0.49 -9.36
N TYR A 76 27.33 1.73 -9.51
CA TYR A 76 26.88 2.70 -10.50
C TYR A 76 27.68 2.54 -11.79
#